data_AF-A0A3D5EY58-F1
#
_entry.id   AF-A0A3D5EY58-F1
#
_cell.length_a   1.000
_cell.length_b   1.000
_cell.length_c   1.000
_cell.angle_alpha   90.00
_cell.angle_beta   90.00
_cell.angle_gamma   90.00
#
_symmetry.space_group_name_H-M   'P 1'
#
loop_
_entity.id
_entity.type
_entity.pdbx_description
1 polymer ?
#
loop_
_entity_poly.entity_id
_entity_poly.type
_entity_poly.pdbx_seq_one_letter_code
_entity_poly.pdbx_strand_id
1 'polypeptide(L)'
;MGILDWFKNRPAQFDADGVSAELIRSAVDKAITLTNPRLAVLPGCHKRLAPAAEKAIEFLRAMVQEMPASRPLSADIWSADPQLRAFFVAPTDIAAVPARSDNLRTMFYQLLE
;
A
#
# COMPACT_ATOMS: atom_id res chain seq x y z
N MET A 1 -15.06 -1.18 4.28
CA MET A 1 -13.76 -1.72 3.84
C MET A 1 -12.70 -0.70 4.17
N GLY A 2 -11.91 -0.98 5.20
CA GLY A 2 -10.89 -0.05 5.67
C GLY A 2 -9.59 -0.18 4.87
N ILE A 3 -8.72 0.83 4.97
CA ILE A 3 -7.37 0.83 4.38
C ILE A 3 -6.53 -0.40 4.78
N LEU A 4 -6.89 -1.07 5.88
CA LEU A 4 -6.25 -2.31 6.31
C LEU A 4 -6.68 -3.55 5.56
N ASP A 5 -7.97 -3.68 5.17
CA ASP A 5 -8.40 -4.80 4.31
C ASP A 5 -7.70 -4.71 2.96
N TRP A 6 -7.39 -3.49 2.52
CA TRP A 6 -6.55 -3.22 1.35
C TRP A 6 -5.09 -3.67 1.53
N PHE A 7 -4.50 -3.49 2.73
CA PHE A 7 -3.13 -3.92 3.03
C PHE A 7 -3.02 -5.44 3.20
N LYS A 8 -4.00 -6.05 3.89
CA LYS A 8 -4.11 -7.51 4.15
C LYS A 8 -4.15 -8.34 2.88
N ASN A 9 -4.88 -7.87 1.86
CA ASN A 9 -5.05 -8.61 0.61
C ASN A 9 -3.93 -8.36 -0.40
N ARG A 10 -2.79 -7.80 0.03
CA ARG A 10 -1.63 -7.61 -0.83
C ARG A 10 -0.60 -8.69 -0.52
N PRO A 11 -0.39 -9.71 -1.37
CA PRO A 11 0.92 -10.34 -1.39
C PRO A 11 1.92 -9.22 -1.71
N ALA A 12 2.89 -9.00 -0.83
CA ALA A 12 4.01 -8.08 -1.07
C ALA A 12 4.90 -8.64 -2.18
N GLN A 13 4.35 -8.75 -3.38
CA GLN A 13 5.05 -9.05 -4.62
C GLN A 13 5.02 -7.76 -5.43
N PHE A 14 5.71 -6.73 -4.93
CA PHE A 14 6.33 -5.81 -5.85
C PHE A 14 7.52 -6.56 -6.43
N ASP A 15 7.22 -7.39 -7.42
CA ASP A 15 8.25 -8.03 -8.20
C ASP A 15 9.14 -6.92 -8.76
N ALA A 16 10.45 -7.06 -8.56
CA ALA A 16 11.43 -6.10 -9.09
C ALA A 16 11.41 -6.14 -10.63
N ASP A 17 10.92 -7.24 -11.21
CA ASP A 17 10.87 -7.48 -12.65
C ASP A 17 9.52 -7.09 -13.27
N GLY A 18 9.52 -5.92 -13.92
CA GLY A 18 8.51 -5.55 -14.92
C GLY A 18 7.05 -5.44 -14.43
N VAL A 19 6.15 -5.07 -15.34
CA VAL A 19 4.71 -5.24 -15.11
C VAL A 19 4.34 -6.62 -15.65
N SER A 20 4.26 -7.63 -14.77
CA SER A 20 3.98 -9.00 -15.20
C SER A 20 2.52 -9.15 -15.68
N ALA A 21 2.30 -10.10 -16.59
CA ALA A 21 0.94 -10.42 -17.06
C ALA A 21 0.01 -10.90 -15.92
N GLU A 22 0.57 -11.52 -14.89
CA GLU A 22 -0.15 -11.90 -13.67
C GLU A 22 -0.61 -10.69 -12.88
N LEU A 23 0.28 -9.70 -12.71
CA LEU A 23 -0.03 -8.46 -12.00
C LEU A 23 -1.12 -7.66 -12.72
N ILE A 24 -1.06 -7.58 -14.05
CA ILE A 24 -2.12 -6.95 -14.86
C ILE A 24 -3.43 -7.70 -14.67
N ARG A 25 -3.42 -9.04 -14.70
CA ARG A 25 -4.63 -9.84 -14.52
C ARG A 25 -5.29 -9.60 -13.17
N SER A 26 -4.50 -9.68 -12.10
CA SER A 26 -4.95 -9.42 -10.73
C SER A 26 -5.49 -8.00 -10.56
N ALA A 27 -4.82 -7.00 -11.16
CA ALA A 27 -5.28 -5.61 -11.12
C ALA A 27 -6.64 -5.42 -11.84
N VAL A 28 -6.83 -6.06 -12.99
CA VAL A 28 -8.11 -6.06 -13.71
C VAL A 28 -9.20 -6.75 -12.89
N ASP A 29 -8.93 -7.92 -12.32
CA ASP A 29 -9.90 -8.65 -11.48
C ASP A 29 -10.30 -7.83 -10.26
N LYS A 30 -9.34 -7.13 -9.64
CA LYS A 30 -9.58 -6.21 -8.53
C LYS A 30 -10.41 -5.00 -8.96
N ALA A 31 -10.11 -4.41 -10.12
CA ALA A 31 -10.88 -3.29 -10.66
C ALA A 31 -12.33 -3.69 -10.93
N ILE A 32 -12.57 -4.86 -11.54
CA ILE A 32 -13.90 -5.42 -11.77
C ILE A 32 -14.63 -5.63 -10.44
N THR A 33 -13.99 -6.30 -9.48
CA THR A 33 -14.59 -6.60 -8.18
C THR A 33 -14.99 -5.35 -7.40
N LEU A 34 -14.16 -4.31 -7.42
CA LEU A 34 -14.38 -3.08 -6.65
C LEU A 34 -15.33 -2.09 -7.31
N THR A 35 -15.44 -2.10 -8.65
CA THR A 35 -16.26 -1.12 -9.38
C THR A 35 -17.60 -1.70 -9.85
N ASN A 36 -17.58 -2.85 -10.53
CA ASN A 36 -18.77 -3.51 -11.03
C ASN A 36 -18.50 -5.00 -11.30
N PRO A 37 -18.83 -5.90 -10.34
CA PRO A 37 -18.60 -7.33 -10.46
C PRO A 37 -19.27 -7.99 -11.68
N ARG A 38 -20.32 -7.38 -12.24
CA ARG A 38 -21.02 -7.91 -13.43
C ARG A 38 -20.15 -7.85 -14.69
N LEU A 39 -19.08 -7.06 -14.70
CA LEU A 39 -18.15 -7.03 -15.83
C LEU A 39 -17.40 -8.37 -16.01
N ALA A 40 -17.28 -9.18 -14.95
CA ALA A 40 -16.60 -10.48 -15.00
C ALA A 40 -17.24 -11.48 -15.99
N VAL A 41 -18.55 -11.38 -16.23
CA VAL A 41 -19.27 -12.28 -17.15
C VAL A 41 -19.28 -11.78 -18.61
N LEU A 42 -18.78 -10.56 -18.87
CA LEU A 42 -18.75 -10.01 -20.22
C LEU A 42 -17.55 -10.54 -21.00
N PRO A 43 -17.76 -11.12 -22.21
CA PRO A 43 -16.68 -11.68 -23.00
C PRO A 43 -15.68 -10.60 -23.39
N GLY A 44 -14.38 -10.91 -23.23
CA GLY A 44 -13.29 -10.01 -23.60
C GLY A 44 -13.12 -8.78 -22.71
N CYS A 45 -13.90 -8.64 -21.62
CA CYS A 45 -13.76 -7.52 -20.68
C CYS A 45 -12.34 -7.41 -20.14
N HIS A 46 -11.76 -8.57 -19.75
CA HIS A 46 -10.40 -8.64 -19.22
C HIS A 46 -9.36 -8.07 -20.22
N LYS A 47 -9.40 -8.52 -21.48
CA LYS A 47 -8.52 -8.03 -22.55
C LYS A 47 -8.67 -6.52 -22.80
N ARG A 48 -9.88 -5.98 -22.67
CA ARG A 48 -10.16 -4.55 -22.88
C ARG A 48 -9.66 -3.67 -21.72
N LEU A 49 -9.65 -4.20 -20.51
CA LEU A 49 -9.21 -3.48 -19.31
C LEU A 49 -7.70 -3.62 -19.04
N ALA A 50 -7.06 -4.65 -19.58
CA ALA A 50 -5.63 -4.91 -19.37
C ALA A 50 -4.72 -3.70 -19.66
N PRO A 51 -4.86 -2.95 -20.78
CA PRO A 51 -3.98 -1.78 -21.04
C PRO A 51 -4.17 -0.65 -20.02
N ALA A 52 -5.39 -0.44 -19.52
CA ALA A 52 -5.67 0.58 -18.51
C ALA A 52 -5.10 0.17 -17.13
N ALA A 53 -5.21 -1.13 -16.80
CA ALA A 53 -4.62 -1.67 -15.58
C ALA A 53 -3.09 -1.60 -15.60
N GLU A 54 -2.46 -1.95 -16.72
CA GLU A 54 -1.02 -1.79 -16.94
C GLU A 54 -0.61 -0.33 -16.73
N LYS A 55 -1.32 0.61 -17.34
CA LYS A 55 -0.98 2.03 -17.21
C LYS A 55 -1.09 2.54 -15.77
N ALA A 56 -2.12 2.08 -15.05
CA ALA A 56 -2.28 2.40 -13.64
C ALA A 56 -1.15 1.82 -12.78
N ILE A 57 -0.71 0.57 -13.06
CA ILE A 57 0.42 -0.06 -12.36
C ILE A 57 1.70 0.74 -12.61
N GLU A 58 2.01 1.09 -13.86
CA GLU A 58 3.18 1.91 -14.20
C GLU A 58 3.18 3.24 -13.45
N PHE A 59 2.05 3.93 -13.45
CA PHE A 59 1.90 5.22 -12.78
C PHE A 59 2.14 5.09 -11.27
N LEU A 60 1.54 4.08 -10.62
CA LEU A 60 1.74 3.84 -9.20
C LEU A 60 3.20 3.46 -8.89
N ARG A 61 3.86 2.69 -9.76
CA ARG A 61 5.29 2.37 -9.60
C ARG A 61 6.15 3.62 -9.68
N ALA A 62 5.90 4.48 -10.67
CA ALA A 62 6.60 5.75 -10.80
C ALA A 62 6.40 6.61 -9.54
N MET A 63 5.16 6.73 -9.04
CA MET A 63 4.89 7.46 -7.80
C MET A 63 5.64 6.90 -6.59
N VAL A 64 5.73 5.57 -6.46
CA VAL A 64 6.48 4.94 -5.36
C VAL A 64 7.97 5.27 -5.44
N GLN A 65 8.55 5.36 -6.64
CA GLN A 65 9.95 5.75 -6.82
C GLN A 65 10.20 7.22 -6.45
N GLU A 66 9.21 8.09 -6.64
CA GLU A 66 9.26 9.50 -6.26
C GLU A 66 9.00 9.73 -4.76
N MET A 67 8.65 8.70 -3.99
CA MET A 67 8.41 8.86 -2.56
C MET A 67 9.70 9.25 -1.82
N PRO A 68 9.63 10.20 -0.87
CA PRO A 68 10.77 10.54 -0.05
C PRO A 68 11.22 9.32 0.76
N ALA A 69 12.53 9.25 1.02
CA ALA A 69 13.11 8.19 1.83
C ALA A 69 12.38 8.04 3.18
N SER A 70 12.15 6.79 3.59
CA SER A 70 11.54 6.50 4.88
C SER A 70 12.37 7.11 6.00
N ARG A 71 11.71 7.80 6.93
CA ARG A 71 12.36 8.36 8.10
C ARG A 71 12.31 7.36 9.25
N PRO A 72 13.44 7.09 9.94
CA PRO A 72 13.41 6.26 11.12
C PRO A 72 12.59 6.94 12.22
N LEU A 73 11.64 6.21 12.79
CA LEU A 73 10.90 6.64 13.98
C LEU A 73 11.72 6.24 15.21
N SER A 74 12.58 7.14 15.69
CA SER A 74 13.40 6.91 16.90
C SER A 74 13.34 8.10 17.85
N ALA A 75 13.20 7.79 19.14
CA ALA A 75 13.24 8.78 20.22
C ALA A 75 14.59 9.51 20.30
N ASP A 76 15.69 8.83 19.95
CA ASP A 76 17.05 9.37 20.07
C ASP A 76 17.30 10.53 19.12
N ILE A 77 16.67 10.52 17.95
CA ILE A 77 16.82 11.58 16.93
C ILE A 77 15.70 12.62 16.97
N TRP A 78 14.71 12.46 17.85
CA TRP A 78 13.53 13.32 17.91
C TRP A 78 13.87 14.79 18.05
N SER A 79 14.81 15.14 18.93
CA SER A 79 15.19 16.54 19.14
C SER A 79 15.89 17.17 17.94
N ALA A 80 16.62 16.35 17.17
CA ALA A 80 17.40 16.78 16.02
C ALA A 80 16.57 16.83 14.72
N ASP A 81 15.50 16.04 14.58
CA ASP A 81 14.62 16.04 13.39
C ASP A 81 13.38 16.94 13.59
N PRO A 82 13.27 18.09 12.89
CA PRO A 82 12.12 18.97 13.00
C PRO A 82 10.79 18.31 12.60
N GLN A 83 10.80 17.33 11.69
CA GLN A 83 9.58 16.64 11.28
C GLN A 83 9.06 15.76 12.42
N LEU A 84 9.93 15.06 13.13
CA LEU A 84 9.52 14.27 14.29
C LEU A 84 8.88 15.16 15.37
N ARG A 85 9.41 16.36 15.59
CA ARG A 85 8.81 17.33 16.53
C ARG A 85 7.47 17.91 16.04
N ALA A 86 7.26 17.95 14.73
CA ALA A 86 5.98 18.40 14.17
C ALA A 86 4.87 17.35 14.37
N PHE A 87 5.22 16.06 14.38
CA PHE A 87 4.25 14.96 14.54
C PHE A 87 4.11 14.46 15.98
N PHE A 88 5.16 14.56 16.80
CA PHE A 88 5.20 14.02 18.16
C PHE A 88 5.61 15.10 19.16
N VAL A 89 4.77 15.31 20.18
CA VAL A 89 4.97 16.35 21.20
C VAL A 89 6.17 16.03 22.10
N ALA A 90 6.38 14.75 22.40
CA ALA A 90 7.50 14.24 23.17
C ALA A 90 8.14 13.01 22.51
N PRO A 91 9.42 12.71 22.79
CA PRO A 91 10.09 11.52 22.25
C PRO A 91 9.39 10.20 22.64
N THR A 92 8.75 10.16 23.81
CA THR A 92 7.95 9.01 24.27
C THR A 92 6.72 8.74 23.41
N ASP A 93 6.22 9.77 22.71
CA ASP A 93 5.02 9.65 21.87
C ASP A 93 5.30 8.86 20.59
N ILE A 94 6.56 8.80 20.14
CA ILE A 94 6.97 8.06 18.95
C ILE A 94 6.60 6.57 19.06
N ALA A 95 6.74 5.97 20.24
CA ALA A 95 6.32 4.60 20.49
C ALA A 95 4.84 4.51 20.94
N ALA A 96 4.41 5.43 21.80
CA ALA A 96 3.09 5.35 22.42
C ALA A 96 1.93 5.58 21.43
N VAL A 97 2.08 6.50 20.47
CA VAL A 97 1.01 6.82 19.52
C VAL A 97 0.74 5.66 18.55
N PRO A 98 1.76 5.06 17.88
CA PRO A 98 1.54 3.88 17.06
C PRO A 98 0.99 2.69 17.86
N ALA A 99 1.46 2.49 19.10
CA ALA A 99 1.00 1.40 19.96
C ALA A 99 -0.48 1.51 20.37
N ARG A 100 -1.09 2.70 20.31
CA ARG A 100 -2.53 2.89 20.57
C ARG A 100 -3.41 2.64 19.35
N SER A 101 -2.81 2.49 18.16
CA SER A 101 -3.55 2.20 16.94
C SER A 101 -3.78 0.70 16.82
N ASP A 102 -4.99 0.25 17.14
CA ASP A 102 -5.40 -1.15 16.93
C ASP A 102 -5.18 -1.59 15.48
N ASN A 103 -5.31 -0.64 14.56
CA ASN A 103 -5.06 -0.83 13.14
C ASN A 103 -3.59 -1.19 12.84
N LEU A 104 -2.65 -0.41 13.38
CA LEU A 104 -1.21 -0.69 13.19
C LEU A 104 -0.80 -1.97 13.92
N ARG A 105 -1.32 -2.19 15.13
CA ARG A 105 -1.06 -3.42 15.88
C ARG A 105 -1.47 -4.66 15.10
N THR A 106 -2.70 -4.68 14.57
CA THR A 106 -3.20 -5.78 13.76
C THR A 106 -2.31 -6.02 12.54
N MET A 107 -1.89 -4.95 11.87
CA MET A 107 -1.03 -5.03 10.69
C MET A 107 0.36 -5.61 11.02
N PHE A 108 0.98 -5.19 12.13
CA PHE A 108 2.27 -5.75 12.56
C PHE A 108 2.18 -7.20 13.05
N TYR A 109 1.09 -7.59 13.73
CA TYR A 109 0.89 -9.00 14.11
C TYR A 109 0.81 -9.90 12.88
N GLN A 110 0.09 -9.49 11.85
CA GLN A 110 -0.06 -10.27 10.62
C GLN A 110 1.19 -10.32 9.73
N LEU A 111 2.14 -9.39 9.91
CA LEU A 111 3.41 -9.39 9.18
C LEU A 111 4.48 -10.28 9.82
N LEU A 112 4.27 -10.72 11.07
CA LEU A 112 5.19 -11.56 11.83
C LEU A 112 4.83 -13.05 11.83
N GLU A 113 3.66 -13.40 11.26
CA GLU A 113 3.23 -14.77 10.94
C GLU A 113 3.61 -15.13 9.49
#